data_AF-A0A351UW02-F1
#
_entry.id   AF-A0A351UW02-F1
#
_cell.length_a   1.000
_cell.length_b   1.000
_cell.length_c   1.000
_cell.angle_alpha   90.00
_cell.angle_beta   90.00
_cell.angle_gamma   90.00
#
_symmetry.space_group_name_H-M   'P 1'
#
loop_
_entity.id
_entity.type
_entity.pdbx_description
1 polymer ?
#
loop_
_entity_poly.entity_id
_entity_poly.type
_entity_poly.pdbx_seq_one_letter_code
_entity_poly.pdbx_strand_id
1 'polypeptide(L)'
;YENWTDVSGFLIADPRIIENPEVIDTITYRELRELSYMGATVLHEEAIFPVRKEGIPINIRNTNAPEDKGTMIVQDTIKVPKYTITGIA
;
A
#
# COMPACT_ATOMS: atom_id res chain seq x y z
N TYR A 1 -2.07 13.05 0.56
CA TYR A 1 -3.44 12.75 1.02
C TYR A 1 -3.35 11.63 2.04
N GLU A 2 -4.10 11.67 3.15
CA GLU A 2 -4.15 10.57 4.11
C GLU A 2 -5.48 9.84 3.98
N ASN A 3 -5.43 8.52 3.89
CA ASN A 3 -6.58 7.64 3.89
C ASN A 3 -6.56 6.82 5.17
N TRP A 4 -7.54 7.07 6.04
CA TRP A 4 -7.64 6.45 7.35
C TRP A 4 -8.54 5.22 7.27
N THR A 5 -7.98 4.07 7.61
CA THR A 5 -8.59 2.74 7.53
C THR A 5 -8.48 2.04 8.89
N ASP A 6 -8.97 0.81 9.01
CA ASP A 6 -8.83 -0.05 10.19
C ASP A 6 -7.56 -0.92 10.17
N VAL A 7 -6.72 -0.77 9.13
CA VAL A 7 -5.46 -1.52 8.95
C VAL A 7 -4.24 -0.60 8.92
N SER A 8 -3.10 -1.11 9.39
CA SER A 8 -1.84 -0.38 9.46
C SER A 8 -1.05 -0.40 8.15
N GLY A 9 -1.75 -0.28 7.02
CA GLY A 9 -1.17 -0.33 5.68
C GLY A 9 -1.34 -1.67 4.98
N PHE A 10 -0.57 -1.86 3.90
CA PHE A 10 -0.54 -3.08 3.11
C PHE A 10 0.50 -4.05 3.68
N LEU A 11 0.17 -5.34 3.66
CA LEU A 11 1.07 -6.42 4.08
C LEU A 11 1.75 -7.04 2.85
N ILE A 12 2.99 -7.50 3.00
CA ILE A 12 3.73 -8.15 1.89
C ILE A 12 3.10 -9.48 1.44
N ALA A 13 2.31 -10.10 2.31
CA ALA A 13 1.65 -11.39 2.12
C ALA A 13 0.37 -11.45 2.96
N ASP A 14 -0.55 -12.35 2.61
CA ASP A 14 -1.77 -12.58 3.39
C ASP A 14 -1.42 -13.12 4.80
N PRO A 15 -1.82 -12.44 5.90
CA PRO A 15 -1.58 -12.89 7.27
C PRO A 15 -2.26 -14.21 7.62
N ARG A 16 -3.24 -14.67 6.81
CA ARG A 16 -3.88 -15.99 6.94
C ARG A 16 -3.00 -17.12 6.41
N ILE A 17 -2.02 -16.80 5.55
CA ILE A 17 -1.11 -17.76 4.91
C ILE A 17 0.27 -17.70 5.57
N ILE A 18 0.77 -16.49 5.82
CA ILE A 18 2.07 -16.24 6.46
C ILE A 18 1.83 -15.59 7.82
N GLU A 19 2.38 -16.19 8.88
CA GLU A 19 2.35 -15.57 10.21
C GLU A 19 3.24 -14.32 10.26
N ASN A 20 2.72 -13.23 10.84
CA ASN A 20 3.41 -11.95 11.03
C ASN A 20 4.07 -11.36 9.75
N PRO A 21 3.31 -11.13 8.67
CA PRO A 21 3.86 -10.54 7.46
C PRO A 21 4.33 -9.09 7.71
N GLU A 22 5.42 -8.70 7.05
CA GLU A 22 5.90 -7.32 7.12
C GLU A 22 4.91 -6.33 6.47
N VAL A 23 4.88 -5.10 6.97
CA VAL A 23 4.13 -3.99 6.35
C VAL A 23 4.97 -3.38 5.24
N ILE A 24 4.35 -3.07 4.10
CA ILE A 24 4.97 -2.38 2.99
C ILE A 24 5.08 -0.89 3.33
N ASP A 25 6.31 -0.38 3.50
CA ASP A 25 6.54 1.05 3.78
C ASP A 25 6.14 1.95 2.61
N THR A 26 6.42 1.53 1.38
CA THR A 26 6.19 2.33 0.16
C THR A 26 5.88 1.44 -1.02
N ILE A 27 4.87 1.80 -1.79
CA ILE A 27 4.42 1.10 -3.00
C ILE A 27 4.11 2.09 -4.12
N THR A 28 4.34 1.70 -5.36
CA THR A 28 3.92 2.51 -6.51
C THR A 28 2.45 2.31 -6.84
N TYR A 29 1.82 3.29 -7.51
CA TYR A 29 0.47 3.11 -8.07
C TYR A 29 0.36 1.90 -9.00
N ARG A 30 1.45 1.53 -9.68
CA ARG A 30 1.47 0.37 -10.58
C ARG A 30 1.45 -0.94 -9.78
N GLU A 31 2.33 -1.09 -8.80
CA GLU A 31 2.38 -2.30 -7.96
C GLU A 31 1.08 -2.48 -7.17
N LEU A 32 0.52 -1.39 -6.64
CA LEU A 32 -0.76 -1.42 -5.95
C LEU A 32 -1.86 -1.99 -6.85
N ARG A 33 -1.89 -1.57 -8.12
CA ARG A 33 -2.88 -2.09 -9.09
C ARG A 33 -2.72 -3.59 -9.32
N GLU A 34 -1.49 -4.07 -9.47
CA GLU A 34 -1.21 -5.51 -9.62
C GLU A 34 -1.66 -6.31 -8.38
N LEU A 35 -1.34 -5.81 -7.17
CA LEU A 35 -1.79 -6.46 -5.92
C LEU A 35 -3.32 -6.46 -5.80
N SER A 36 -3.98 -5.35 -6.14
CA SER A 36 -5.44 -5.27 -6.13
C SER A 36 -6.08 -6.23 -7.12
N TYR A 37 -5.51 -6.42 -8.31
CA TYR A 37 -5.98 -7.43 -9.27
C TYR A 37 -5.81 -8.86 -8.75
N MET A 38 -4.78 -9.13 -7.95
CA MET A 38 -4.52 -10.44 -7.36
C MET A 38 -5.34 -10.73 -6.09
N GLY A 39 -6.11 -9.76 -5.57
CA GLY A 39 -7.05 -9.96 -4.47
C GLY A 39 -6.83 -9.10 -3.22
N ALA A 40 -5.81 -8.22 -3.22
CA ALA A 40 -5.58 -7.29 -2.11
C ALA A 40 -6.64 -6.15 -2.12
N THR A 41 -7.62 -6.24 -1.22
CA THR A 41 -8.89 -5.47 -1.28
C THR A 41 -8.92 -4.13 -0.55
N VAL A 42 -7.77 -3.50 -0.29
CA VAL A 42 -7.74 -2.25 0.52
C VAL A 42 -8.20 -1.01 -0.26
N LEU A 43 -7.96 -0.94 -1.58
CA LEU A 43 -8.27 0.26 -2.38
C LEU A 43 -8.71 -0.09 -3.81
N HIS A 44 -9.77 0.56 -4.29
CA HIS A 44 -10.26 0.42 -5.67
C HIS A 44 -9.56 1.42 -6.60
N GLU A 45 -9.17 0.99 -7.80
CA GLU A 45 -8.38 1.81 -8.74
C GLU A 45 -9.07 3.14 -9.11
N GLU A 46 -10.40 3.14 -9.19
CA GLU A 46 -11.20 4.33 -9.52
C GLU A 46 -11.11 5.43 -8.45
N ALA A 47 -10.95 5.06 -7.17
CA ALA A 47 -10.82 6.02 -6.08
C ALA A 47 -9.47 6.77 -6.12
N ILE A 48 -8.47 6.16 -6.75
CA ILE A 48 -7.08 6.63 -6.75
C ILE A 48 -6.75 7.43 -8.02
N PHE A 49 -7.53 7.25 -9.09
CA PHE A 49 -7.27 7.81 -10.40
C PHE A 49 -7.04 9.34 -10.42
N PRO A 50 -7.86 10.17 -9.75
CA PRO A 50 -7.65 11.63 -9.74
C PRO A 50 -6.33 12.01 -9.06
N VAL A 51 -6.03 11.35 -7.94
CA VAL A 51 -4.86 11.62 -7.11
C VAL A 51 -3.58 11.18 -7.81
N ARG A 52 -3.64 10.03 -8.50
CA ARG A 52 -2.58 9.51 -9.36
C ARG A 52 -2.28 10.46 -10.53
N LYS A 53 -3.31 11.00 -11.18
CA LYS A 53 -3.16 11.90 -12.33
C LYS A 53 -2.37 13.17 -11.96
N GLU A 54 -2.60 13.68 -10.76
CA GLU A 54 -1.92 14.86 -10.22
C GLU A 54 -0.59 14.52 -9.50
N GLY A 55 -0.18 13.24 -9.47
CA GLY A 55 1.07 12.81 -8.82
C GLY A 55 1.09 13.01 -7.30
N ILE A 56 -0.06 13.17 -6.65
CA ILE A 56 -0.15 13.42 -5.22
C ILE A 56 0.08 12.09 -4.48
N PRO A 57 0.99 11.99 -3.50
CA PRO A 57 1.16 10.75 -2.74
C PRO A 57 0.02 10.51 -1.74
N ILE A 58 -0.28 9.23 -1.47
CA ILE A 58 -1.32 8.79 -0.52
C ILE A 58 -0.66 8.04 0.63
N ASN A 59 -1.05 8.33 1.86
CA ASN A 59 -0.63 7.56 3.03
C ASN A 59 -1.83 6.78 3.60
N ILE A 60 -1.69 5.45 3.71
CA ILE A 60 -2.69 4.61 4.37
C ILE A 60 -2.37 4.55 5.86
N ARG A 61 -3.30 5.00 6.69
CA ARG A 61 -3.16 5.08 8.14
C ARG A 61 -4.19 4.20 8.83
N ASN A 62 -3.89 3.77 10.05
CA ASN A 62 -4.81 3.05 10.90
C ASN A 62 -5.44 3.98 11.94
N THR A 63 -6.77 4.09 11.96
CA THR A 63 -7.50 4.86 12.98
C THR A 63 -7.34 4.28 14.37
N ASN A 64 -7.13 2.96 14.49
CA ASN A 64 -6.97 2.25 15.75
C ASN A 64 -5.51 2.25 16.25
N ALA A 65 -4.55 2.56 15.39
CA ALA A 65 -3.12 2.66 15.72
C ALA A 65 -2.47 3.86 15.00
N PRO A 66 -2.75 5.10 15.43
CA PRO A 66 -2.31 6.31 14.73
C PRO A 66 -0.79 6.50 14.64
N GLU A 67 -0.04 5.90 15.56
CA GLU A 67 1.42 5.87 15.60
C GLU A 67 2.03 5.04 14.47
N ASP A 68 1.28 4.12 13.86
CA ASP A 68 1.77 3.29 12.79
C ASP A 68 2.03 4.11 11.53
N LYS A 69 3.21 3.93 10.96
CA LYS A 69 3.63 4.65 9.74
C LYS A 69 2.70 4.38 8.57
N GLY A 70 2.19 3.15 8.48
CA GLY A 70 1.33 2.72 7.39
C GLY A 70 2.09 2.51 6.10
N THR A 71 1.41 2.68 4.96
CA THR A 71 1.98 2.51 3.63
C THR A 71 1.85 3.78 2.80
N MET A 72 2.97 4.24 2.23
CA MET A 72 2.99 5.36 1.31
C MET A 72 2.82 4.89 -0.14
N ILE A 73 1.79 5.36 -0.82
CA ILE A 73 1.54 5.13 -2.25
C ILE A 73 2.08 6.31 -3.03
N VAL A 74 3.00 6.05 -3.96
CA VAL A 74 3.71 7.07 -4.75
C VAL A 74 3.64 6.79 -6.25
N GLN A 75 3.93 7.80 -7.08
CA GLN A 75 3.98 7.62 -8.53
C GLN A 75 5.20 6.81 -8.97
N ASP A 76 6.38 7.22 -8.53
CA ASP A 76 7.64 6.54 -8.78
C ASP A 76 8.43 6.44 -7.46
N THR A 77 9.15 5.35 -7.26
CA THR A 77 10.03 5.17 -6.09
C THR A 77 11.37 5.84 -6.35
N ILE A 78 11.72 6.83 -5.52
CA ILE A 78 13.08 7.42 -5.51
C ILE A 78 14.06 6.51 -4.75
N LYS A 79 13.54 5.57 -3.94
CA LYS A 79 14.35 4.62 -3.17
C LYS A 79 14.62 3.36 -4.00
N VAL A 80 15.88 2.92 -3.99
CA VAL A 80 16.23 1.56 -4.43
C VAL A 80 15.47 0.59 -3.53
N PRO A 81 14.61 -0.29 -4.07
CA PRO A 81 13.82 -1.20 -3.25
C PRO A 81 14.75 -2.14 -2.48
N LYS A 82 14.47 -2.32 -1.18
CA LYS A 82 15.27 -3.19 -0.29
C LYS A 82 15.21 -4.65 -0.72
N TYR A 83 14.10 -5.06 -1.34
CA TYR A 83 13.86 -6.40 -1.84
C TYR A 83 13.55 -6.36 -3.35
N THR A 84 13.88 -7.43 -4.07
CA THR A 84 13.56 -7.56 -5.51
C THR A 84 12.06 -7.72 -5.76
N ILE A 85 11.31 -8.19 -4.76
CA ILE A 85 9.87 -8.44 -4.84
C ILE A 85 9.18 -7.64 -3.72
N THR A 86 8.15 -6.87 -4.09
CA THR A 86 7.43 -5.96 -3.17
C THR A 86 6.32 -6.66 -2.38
N GLY A 87 5.67 -7.67 -2.95
CA GLY A 87 4.63 -8.46 -2.26
C GLY A 87 4.12 -9.63 -3.12
N ILE A 88 3.39 -10.55 -2.49
CA ILE A 88 2.72 -11.69 -3.12
C ILE A 88 1.26 -11.68 -2.65
N ALA A 89 0.33 -11.72 -3.59
CA ALA A 89 -1.11 -11.80 -3.35
C ALA A 89 -1.66 -13.13 -3.88
#